data_AF-A0A9P0IX22-F1
#
_entry.id   AF-A0A9P0IX22-F1
#
_cell.length_a   1.000
_cell.length_b   1.000
_cell.length_c   1.000
_cell.angle_alpha   90.00
_cell.angle_beta   90.00
_cell.angle_gamma   90.00
#
_symmetry.space_group_name_H-M   'P 1'
#
loop_
_entity.id
_entity.type
_entity.pdbx_description
1 polymer ?
#
loop_
_entity_poly.entity_id
_entity_poly.type
_entity_poly.pdbx_seq_one_letter_code
_entity_poly.pdbx_strand_id
1 'polypeptide(L)'
;MKTAQGIAYVICYFKPNITLYQKMLILCWAKTKNMFFYETILMTSFLSWLIKYSRWLARFAIEKCYIVLNTFDQKLNSIDSVDGPKRCEVKCEVLYDPGIESTFMDVVFIHGLKGDKLKTWNQGAWKQVDQKPEPVVVRNTGLSTINQFERLAIDEEIKEFTNCWPRDWLPLDCPYVRVIAISYSTDPYLWRPIWLSKPVRTTMNDRGLEMISLLRNVQVGQHPITWVGHSKGGLFIKQILVHANENQQTHNIITNTRGILFYSVPHNGSPLANIKLPLFKRSIELQELVNDSQDIQKLQKTFYEIMNINRQIQVKSFIETKLTLMKLIYLRIVSIQSADPGFGDLYGVPLDHRNICKPKNRNCFLYQELVNMIQSLKQSTVEETV
;
A
#
# COMPACT_ATOMS: atom_id res chain seq x y z
N MET A 1 45.40 31.38 -4.80
CA MET A 1 43.96 31.11 -4.61
C MET A 1 43.23 32.43 -4.36
N LYS A 2 42.44 32.93 -5.31
CA LYS A 2 41.53 34.07 -5.05
C LYS A 2 40.19 33.47 -4.59
N THR A 3 39.76 33.80 -3.37
CA THR A 3 38.51 33.33 -2.76
C THR A 3 37.30 33.80 -3.58
N ALA A 4 36.21 33.02 -3.59
CA ALA A 4 34.98 33.32 -4.35
C ALA A 4 34.37 34.70 -4.01
N GLN A 5 34.60 35.17 -2.78
CA GLN A 5 34.25 36.53 -2.35
C GLN A 5 35.00 37.61 -3.13
N GLY A 6 36.28 37.39 -3.49
CA GLY A 6 37.07 38.35 -4.25
C GLY A 6 36.59 38.55 -5.69
N ILE A 7 36.06 37.50 -6.34
CA ILE A 7 35.53 37.58 -7.71
C ILE A 7 34.16 38.28 -7.73
N ALA A 8 33.29 37.99 -6.76
CA ALA A 8 32.00 38.66 -6.62
C ALA A 8 32.16 40.16 -6.32
N TYR A 9 33.17 40.52 -5.51
CA TYR A 9 33.50 41.91 -5.22
C TYR A 9 33.97 42.67 -6.46
N VAL A 10 34.83 42.05 -7.29
CA VAL A 10 35.31 42.63 -8.55
C VAL A 10 34.16 42.84 -9.55
N ILE A 11 33.24 41.87 -9.71
CA ILE A 11 32.10 42.01 -10.62
C ILE A 11 31.14 43.13 -10.19
N CYS A 12 30.90 43.26 -8.88
CA CYS A 12 30.05 44.34 -8.35
C CYS A 12 30.71 45.73 -8.44
N TYR A 13 32.05 45.79 -8.41
CA TYR A 13 32.81 47.03 -8.49
C TYR A 13 32.86 47.63 -9.91
N PHE A 14 32.96 46.78 -10.95
CA PHE A 14 33.07 47.25 -12.34
C PHE A 14 31.73 47.49 -13.07
N LYS A 15 30.58 47.22 -12.43
CA LYS A 15 29.24 47.51 -12.99
C LYS A 15 28.30 48.14 -11.94
N PRO A 16 28.26 49.48 -11.84
CA PRO A 16 27.53 50.19 -10.79
C PRO A 16 25.98 50.10 -10.90
N ASN A 17 25.44 49.69 -12.05
CA ASN A 17 23.99 49.65 -12.31
C ASN A 17 23.33 48.28 -12.09
N ILE A 18 23.90 47.42 -11.23
CA ILE A 18 23.32 46.10 -10.93
C ILE A 18 22.36 46.22 -9.73
N THR A 19 21.12 45.76 -9.91
CA THR A 19 20.08 45.78 -8.87
C THR A 19 20.42 44.87 -7.68
N LEU A 20 19.87 45.16 -6.50
CA LEU A 20 20.08 44.37 -5.28
C LEU A 20 19.76 42.87 -5.47
N TYR A 21 18.72 42.57 -6.26
CA TYR A 21 18.33 41.21 -6.62
C TYR A 21 19.38 40.47 -7.45
N GLN A 22 19.99 41.16 -8.43
CA GLN A 22 21.07 40.58 -9.24
C GLN A 22 22.35 40.37 -8.43
N LYS A 23 22.66 41.27 -7.46
CA LYS A 23 23.76 41.07 -6.52
C LYS A 23 23.54 39.82 -5.65
N MET A 24 22.31 39.60 -5.18
CA MET A 24 21.95 38.37 -4.44
C MET A 24 22.07 37.11 -5.30
N LEU A 25 21.65 37.14 -6.57
CA LEU A 25 21.81 36.02 -7.49
C LEU A 25 23.28 35.67 -7.77
N ILE A 26 24.14 36.67 -7.94
CA ILE A 26 25.59 36.48 -8.13
C ILE A 26 26.23 35.88 -6.87
N LEU A 27 25.80 36.32 -5.69
CA LEU A 27 26.26 35.78 -4.41
C LEU A 27 25.75 34.34 -4.17
N CYS A 28 24.50 34.05 -4.52
CA CYS A 28 23.97 32.68 -4.50
C CYS A 28 24.74 31.77 -5.47
N TRP A 29 24.96 32.23 -6.70
CA TRP A 29 25.76 31.53 -7.72
C TRP A 29 27.20 31.25 -7.26
N ALA A 30 27.85 32.23 -6.62
CA ALA A 30 29.21 32.08 -6.10
C ALA A 30 29.29 31.09 -4.92
N LYS A 31 28.19 30.89 -4.18
CA LYS A 31 28.10 30.02 -3.01
C LYS A 31 27.77 28.56 -3.36
N THR A 32 27.11 28.31 -4.49
CA THR A 32 26.66 26.98 -4.93
C THR A 32 27.61 26.30 -5.92
N LYS A 33 28.94 26.37 -5.71
CA LYS A 33 29.89 25.68 -6.60
C LYS A 33 29.52 24.18 -6.73
N ASN A 34 29.20 23.79 -7.96
CA ASN A 34 28.77 22.46 -8.48
C ASN A 34 27.25 22.21 -8.57
N MET A 35 26.64 22.59 -9.70
CA MET A 35 25.99 21.66 -10.64
C MET A 35 25.27 22.42 -11.78
N PHE A 36 25.63 22.06 -13.02
CA PHE A 36 24.89 22.21 -14.29
C PHE A 36 24.55 23.63 -14.82
N PHE A 37 25.29 24.02 -15.87
CA PHE A 37 25.11 25.26 -16.66
C PHE A 37 23.99 25.17 -17.73
N TYR A 38 23.27 24.04 -17.84
CA TYR A 38 22.23 23.84 -18.87
C TYR A 38 20.78 23.90 -18.34
N GLU A 39 20.54 23.69 -17.04
CA GLU A 39 19.17 23.65 -16.48
C GLU A 39 18.63 25.01 -16.03
N THR A 40 19.52 25.98 -15.81
CA THR A 40 19.14 27.36 -15.45
C THR A 40 18.37 28.04 -16.59
N ILE A 41 18.68 27.73 -17.85
CA ILE A 41 18.05 28.35 -19.02
C ILE A 41 16.59 27.91 -19.20
N LEU A 42 16.30 26.62 -18.95
CA LEU A 42 14.94 26.06 -19.02
C LEU A 42 14.05 26.57 -17.87
N MET A 43 14.58 26.66 -16.66
CA MET A 43 13.90 27.25 -15.51
C MET A 43 13.63 28.76 -15.72
N THR A 44 14.58 29.50 -16.29
CA THR A 44 14.37 30.93 -16.61
C THR A 44 13.33 31.13 -17.70
N SER A 45 13.22 30.21 -18.67
CA SER A 45 12.25 30.29 -19.77
C SER A 45 10.82 30.02 -19.27
N PHE A 46 10.65 29.02 -18.39
CA PHE A 46 9.37 28.67 -17.79
C PHE A 46 8.89 29.73 -16.78
N LEU A 47 9.80 30.27 -15.95
CA LEU A 47 9.45 31.39 -15.07
C LEU A 47 9.16 32.66 -15.85
N SER A 48 9.90 32.95 -16.93
CA SER A 48 9.62 34.11 -17.79
C SER A 48 8.25 34.00 -18.47
N TRP A 49 7.85 32.79 -18.89
CA TRP A 49 6.52 32.50 -19.41
C TRP A 49 5.40 32.70 -18.37
N LEU A 50 5.59 32.22 -17.13
CA LEU A 50 4.64 32.41 -16.01
C LEU A 50 4.50 33.88 -15.59
N ILE A 51 5.62 34.62 -15.56
CA ILE A 51 5.65 36.05 -15.22
C ILE A 51 4.94 36.90 -16.28
N LYS A 52 4.94 36.46 -17.55
CA LYS A 52 4.32 37.19 -18.66
C LYS A 52 2.79 37.19 -18.63
N TYR A 53 2.15 36.21 -17.99
CA TYR A 53 0.69 36.04 -18.05
C TYR A 53 -0.05 36.15 -16.72
N SER A 54 0.61 36.06 -15.56
CA SER A 54 -0.04 36.35 -14.28
C SER A 54 0.97 36.58 -13.16
N ARG A 55 1.17 37.86 -12.79
CA ARG A 55 2.01 38.27 -11.65
C ARG A 55 1.52 37.69 -10.31
N TRP A 56 0.22 37.45 -10.19
CA TRP A 56 -0.39 36.89 -9.00
C TRP A 56 -0.14 35.38 -8.88
N LEU A 57 -0.30 34.62 -9.97
CA LEU A 57 0.02 33.18 -9.98
C LEU A 57 1.51 32.92 -9.79
N ALA A 58 2.37 33.76 -10.36
CA ALA A 58 3.82 33.67 -10.14
C ALA A 58 4.20 33.92 -8.68
N ARG A 59 3.65 34.96 -8.04
CA ARG A 59 3.86 35.23 -6.61
C ARG A 59 3.30 34.12 -5.72
N PHE A 60 2.08 33.66 -6.00
CA PHE A 60 1.45 32.56 -5.27
C PHE A 60 2.23 31.26 -5.40
N ALA A 61 2.71 30.93 -6.61
CA ALA A 61 3.53 29.76 -6.87
C ALA A 61 4.90 29.85 -6.18
N ILE A 62 5.56 31.02 -6.21
CA ILE A 62 6.85 31.23 -5.53
C ILE A 62 6.69 31.14 -4.02
N GLU A 63 5.66 31.76 -3.45
CA GLU A 63 5.42 31.76 -2.00
C GLU A 63 5.03 30.36 -1.50
N LYS A 64 4.21 29.62 -2.25
CA LYS A 64 3.91 28.21 -1.95
C LYS A 64 5.11 27.30 -2.17
N CYS A 65 5.92 27.50 -3.21
CA CYS A 65 7.16 26.77 -3.41
C CYS A 65 8.16 27.06 -2.30
N TYR A 66 8.29 28.31 -1.83
CA TYR A 66 9.18 28.70 -0.75
C TYR A 66 8.77 28.12 0.59
N ILE A 67 7.47 28.13 0.91
CA ILE A 67 6.92 27.45 2.10
C ILE A 67 7.12 25.94 1.97
N VAL A 68 6.84 25.34 0.82
CA VAL A 68 7.03 23.91 0.58
C VAL A 68 8.51 23.53 0.71
N LEU A 69 9.42 24.33 0.17
CA LEU A 69 10.88 24.14 0.24
C LEU A 69 11.39 24.30 1.68
N ASN A 70 10.98 25.32 2.43
CA ASN A 70 11.35 25.48 3.84
C ASN A 70 10.76 24.38 4.74
N THR A 71 9.53 23.93 4.46
CA THR A 71 8.94 22.77 5.15
C THR A 71 9.67 21.48 4.78
N PHE A 72 10.19 21.39 3.53
CA PHE A 72 11.03 20.29 3.08
C PHE A 72 12.40 20.31 3.77
N ASP A 73 13.00 21.49 3.92
CA ASP A 73 14.33 21.71 4.52
C ASP A 73 14.30 21.46 6.03
N GLN A 74 13.25 21.91 6.72
CA GLN A 74 13.01 21.55 8.13
C GLN A 74 12.74 20.04 8.32
N LYS A 75 12.09 19.38 7.35
CA LYS A 75 11.93 17.91 7.37
C LYS A 75 13.21 17.16 7.06
N LEU A 76 14.00 17.61 6.08
CA LEU A 76 15.31 17.05 5.73
C LEU A 76 16.26 17.10 6.93
N ASN A 77 16.33 18.24 7.62
CA ASN A 77 17.16 18.38 8.83
C ASN A 77 16.66 17.53 10.02
N SER A 78 15.37 17.21 10.08
CA SER A 78 14.83 16.26 11.08
C SER A 78 15.04 14.78 10.69
N ILE A 79 15.32 14.49 9.42
CA ILE A 79 15.51 13.12 8.90
C ILE A 79 16.94 12.63 9.14
N ASP A 80 17.92 13.52 9.26
CA ASP A 80 19.33 13.16 9.47
C ASP A 80 19.68 12.79 10.93
N SER A 81 18.69 12.74 11.85
CA SER A 81 18.94 12.44 13.28
C SER A 81 18.25 11.19 13.85
N VAL A 82 17.60 10.33 13.06
CA VAL A 82 17.06 9.05 13.57
C VAL A 82 17.23 7.91 12.57
N ASP A 83 18.14 6.99 12.94
CA ASP A 83 18.49 5.71 12.33
C ASP A 83 19.13 5.76 10.93
N GLY A 84 20.23 5.02 10.76
CA GLY A 84 20.81 4.69 9.46
C GLY A 84 19.79 4.09 8.49
N PRO A 85 20.13 3.85 7.21
CA PRO A 85 19.17 3.44 6.19
C PRO A 85 18.36 2.23 6.68
N LYS A 86 17.09 2.45 7.05
CA LYS A 86 16.19 1.40 7.54
C LYS A 86 16.22 0.26 6.53
N ARG A 87 16.76 -0.88 6.98
CA ARG A 87 16.97 -2.05 6.15
C ARG A 87 15.67 -2.40 5.43
N CYS A 88 15.77 -2.76 4.15
CA CYS A 88 14.64 -3.31 3.42
C CYS A 88 14.26 -4.62 4.11
N GLU A 89 13.23 -4.58 4.94
CA GLU A 89 12.89 -5.66 5.86
C GLU A 89 11.48 -6.18 5.61
N VAL A 90 11.33 -7.50 5.62
CA VAL A 90 10.06 -8.21 5.79
C VAL A 90 10.04 -8.81 7.21
N LYS A 91 8.89 -8.69 7.89
CA LYS A 91 8.63 -9.28 9.21
C LYS A 91 7.42 -10.16 9.16
N CYS A 92 7.44 -11.26 9.90
CA CYS A 92 6.30 -12.10 10.17
C CYS A 92 6.07 -12.12 11.67
N GLU A 93 4.87 -11.74 12.11
CA GLU A 93 4.51 -11.64 13.51
C GLU A 93 3.22 -12.43 13.75
N VAL A 94 3.23 -13.34 14.73
CA VAL A 94 2.01 -13.99 15.22
C VAL A 94 1.32 -13.01 16.16
N LEU A 95 0.16 -12.52 15.77
CA LEU A 95 -0.62 -11.55 16.55
C LEU A 95 -1.46 -12.21 17.64
N TYR A 96 -1.94 -13.42 17.36
CA TYR A 96 -2.70 -14.27 18.28
C TYR A 96 -2.45 -15.73 17.92
N ASP A 97 -2.26 -16.57 18.93
CA ASP A 97 -2.05 -18.01 18.79
C ASP A 97 -2.91 -18.75 19.82
N PRO A 98 -3.92 -19.54 19.40
CA PRO A 98 -4.72 -20.33 20.31
C PRO A 98 -3.99 -21.57 20.84
N GLY A 99 -2.75 -21.83 20.38
CA GLY A 99 -1.96 -23.02 20.68
C GLY A 99 -2.03 -24.05 19.55
N ILE A 100 -0.96 -24.84 19.41
CA ILE A 100 -0.78 -25.81 18.32
C ILE A 100 -1.95 -26.80 18.24
N GLU A 101 -2.38 -27.38 19.37
CA GLU A 101 -3.45 -28.38 19.41
C GLU A 101 -4.84 -27.80 19.16
N SER A 102 -5.00 -26.49 19.34
CA SER A 102 -6.27 -25.78 19.19
C SER A 102 -6.37 -25.01 17.87
N THR A 103 -5.27 -24.88 17.11
CA THR A 103 -5.26 -24.14 15.85
C THR A 103 -5.93 -24.97 14.76
N PHE A 104 -7.08 -24.50 14.28
CA PHE A 104 -7.75 -25.10 13.13
C PHE A 104 -7.33 -24.45 11.80
N MET A 105 -6.93 -23.17 11.83
CA MET A 105 -6.63 -22.40 10.62
C MET A 105 -5.66 -21.26 10.90
N ASP A 106 -4.76 -21.00 9.95
CA ASP A 106 -3.93 -19.80 9.89
C ASP A 106 -4.65 -18.69 9.11
N VAL A 107 -4.79 -17.51 9.69
CA VAL A 107 -5.30 -16.32 8.99
C VAL A 107 -4.16 -15.31 8.82
N VAL A 108 -3.67 -15.17 7.58
CA VAL A 108 -2.46 -14.42 7.26
C VAL A 108 -2.79 -13.09 6.61
N PHE A 109 -2.43 -11.99 7.28
CA PHE A 109 -2.68 -10.62 6.86
C PHE A 109 -1.44 -9.98 6.23
N ILE A 110 -1.60 -9.39 5.03
CA ILE A 110 -0.52 -8.66 4.34
C ILE A 110 -0.99 -7.25 3.95
N HIS A 111 -0.31 -6.22 4.45
CA HIS A 111 -0.71 -4.84 4.28
C HIS A 111 -0.34 -4.22 2.90
N GLY A 112 -0.91 -3.06 2.58
CA GLY A 112 -0.60 -2.29 1.37
C GLY A 112 0.63 -1.39 1.45
N LEU A 113 0.90 -0.62 0.39
CA LEU A 113 2.02 0.33 0.39
C LEU A 113 1.91 1.38 1.49
N LYS A 114 3.04 1.70 2.14
CA LYS A 114 3.12 2.61 3.30
C LYS A 114 2.29 2.20 4.52
N GLY A 115 1.75 0.98 4.48
CA GLY A 115 1.07 0.36 5.60
C GLY A 115 2.03 -0.28 6.60
N ASP A 116 1.42 -0.81 7.65
CA ASP A 116 1.97 -1.78 8.59
C ASP A 116 0.76 -2.44 9.30
N LYS A 117 1.02 -3.41 10.19
CA LYS A 117 -0.04 -4.13 10.91
C LYS A 117 -1.02 -3.23 11.68
N LEU A 118 -0.60 -2.06 12.15
CA LEU A 118 -1.45 -1.14 12.92
C LEU A 118 -2.08 -0.06 12.03
N LYS A 119 -1.34 0.45 11.04
CA LYS A 119 -1.85 1.49 10.13
C LYS A 119 -2.90 0.97 9.18
N THR A 120 -2.75 -0.27 8.70
CA THR A 120 -3.67 -0.87 7.73
C THR A 120 -4.85 -1.51 8.43
N TRP A 121 -4.63 -2.25 9.51
CA TRP A 121 -5.66 -3.07 10.16
C TRP A 121 -6.22 -2.47 11.45
N ASN A 122 -6.36 -1.14 11.53
CA ASN A 122 -7.05 -0.50 12.65
C ASN A 122 -8.54 -0.32 12.39
N GLN A 123 -9.29 -0.06 13.46
CA GLN A 123 -10.72 0.24 13.37
C GLN A 123 -10.99 1.50 12.55
N GLY A 124 -12.00 1.44 11.68
CA GLY A 124 -12.41 2.56 10.85
C GLY A 124 -13.13 3.64 11.66
N ALA A 125 -12.67 4.89 11.55
CA ALA A 125 -13.31 6.07 12.15
C ALA A 125 -14.20 6.85 11.16
N TRP A 126 -14.59 6.22 10.04
CA TRP A 126 -15.36 6.88 8.99
C TRP A 126 -16.84 7.04 9.38
N LYS A 127 -17.41 8.22 9.05
CA LYS A 127 -18.83 8.51 9.25
C LYS A 127 -19.65 7.76 8.20
N GLN A 128 -20.71 7.08 8.63
CA GLN A 128 -21.71 6.55 7.70
C GLN A 128 -22.47 7.76 7.18
N VAL A 129 -22.51 7.94 5.86
CA VAL A 129 -23.27 9.04 5.26
C VAL A 129 -24.75 8.69 5.45
N ASP A 130 -25.58 9.67 5.84
CA ASP A 130 -27.01 9.49 6.20
C ASP A 130 -27.85 8.86 5.07
N GLN A 131 -27.34 8.87 3.83
CA GLN A 131 -27.82 8.01 2.75
C GLN A 131 -26.94 6.78 2.70
N LYS A 132 -27.39 5.66 3.31
CA LYS A 132 -26.74 4.34 3.24
C LYS A 132 -26.35 4.01 1.80
N PRO A 133 -25.07 4.10 1.41
CA PRO A 133 -24.64 3.36 0.25
C PRO A 133 -24.35 1.96 0.80
N GLU A 134 -25.23 1.01 0.53
CA GLU A 134 -25.00 -0.39 0.90
C GLU A 134 -23.90 -0.96 -0.01
N PRO A 135 -23.10 -1.95 0.45
CA PRO A 135 -22.23 -2.72 -0.43
C PRO A 135 -23.03 -3.27 -1.61
N VAL A 136 -22.49 -3.09 -2.82
CA VAL A 136 -23.13 -3.58 -4.05
C VAL A 136 -22.48 -4.90 -4.42
N VAL A 137 -23.27 -5.98 -4.48
CA VAL A 137 -22.81 -7.26 -5.03
C VAL A 137 -22.61 -7.09 -6.54
N VAL A 138 -21.37 -7.24 -7.00
CA VAL A 138 -20.98 -7.15 -8.42
C VAL A 138 -20.92 -8.54 -9.05
N ARG A 139 -20.42 -9.53 -8.32
CA ARG A 139 -20.39 -10.95 -8.71
C ARG A 139 -20.57 -11.83 -7.46
N ASN A 140 -21.38 -12.88 -7.56
CA ASN A 140 -21.54 -13.90 -6.53
C ASN A 140 -21.47 -15.29 -7.19
N THR A 141 -20.62 -16.15 -6.66
CA THR A 141 -20.33 -17.48 -7.19
C THR A 141 -21.14 -18.60 -6.53
N GLY A 142 -21.91 -18.31 -5.47
CA GLY A 142 -22.70 -19.30 -4.73
C GLY A 142 -21.86 -20.26 -3.86
N LEU A 143 -20.53 -20.19 -3.94
CA LEU A 143 -19.59 -20.85 -3.01
C LEU A 143 -19.63 -20.22 -1.61
N SER A 144 -20.07 -18.96 -1.52
CA SER A 144 -20.42 -18.34 -0.26
C SER A 144 -21.86 -18.70 0.08
N THR A 145 -22.03 -19.53 1.11
CA THR A 145 -23.33 -19.64 1.78
C THR A 145 -23.65 -18.29 2.39
N ILE A 146 -24.57 -17.54 1.77
CA ILE A 146 -25.34 -16.51 2.48
C ILE A 146 -26.30 -17.28 3.38
N ASN A 147 -25.77 -17.98 4.38
CA ASN A 147 -26.57 -18.20 5.56
C ASN A 147 -26.55 -16.86 6.25
N GLN A 148 -27.71 -16.20 6.25
CA GLN A 148 -28.09 -15.23 7.27
C GLN A 148 -28.08 -15.95 8.63
N PHE A 149 -26.90 -16.41 9.06
CA PHE A 149 -26.74 -16.85 10.43
C PHE A 149 -27.07 -15.64 11.28
N GLU A 150 -28.10 -15.85 12.10
CA GLU A 150 -28.67 -14.89 13.02
C GLU A 150 -27.56 -14.06 13.64
N ARG A 151 -27.77 -12.74 13.64
CA ARG A 151 -26.92 -11.75 14.30
C ARG A 151 -26.39 -12.36 15.59
N LEU A 152 -25.12 -12.77 15.57
CA LEU A 152 -24.48 -13.34 16.74
C LEU A 152 -24.71 -12.36 17.89
N ALA A 153 -25.21 -12.92 18.99
CA ALA A 153 -25.73 -12.18 20.12
C ALA A 153 -24.76 -11.07 20.54
N ILE A 154 -25.37 -9.93 20.80
CA ILE A 154 -24.76 -8.67 21.14
C ILE A 154 -24.04 -8.81 22.48
N ASP A 155 -22.71 -8.79 22.48
CA ASP A 155 -21.99 -8.27 23.64
C ASP A 155 -22.02 -6.75 23.56
N GLU A 156 -22.92 -6.15 24.34
CA GLU A 156 -23.13 -4.70 24.47
C GLU A 156 -21.93 -3.98 25.12
N GLU A 157 -20.86 -4.71 25.45
CA GLU A 157 -19.82 -4.26 26.38
C GLU A 157 -18.41 -4.06 25.81
N ILE A 158 -18.11 -4.37 24.54
CA ILE A 158 -16.78 -4.05 23.98
C ILE A 158 -16.79 -2.63 23.40
N LYS A 159 -16.71 -1.65 24.31
CA LYS A 159 -16.66 -0.20 24.04
C LYS A 159 -15.27 0.33 23.66
N GLU A 160 -14.24 -0.50 23.60
CA GLU A 160 -12.88 -0.01 23.39
C GLU A 160 -12.48 -0.03 21.90
N PHE A 161 -12.02 1.13 21.43
CA PHE A 161 -11.45 1.29 20.10
C PHE A 161 -10.24 0.36 19.93
N THR A 162 -10.19 -0.41 18.85
CA THR A 162 -9.03 -1.26 18.55
C THR A 162 -8.05 -0.62 17.58
N ASN A 163 -6.76 -0.72 17.92
CA ASN A 163 -5.65 -0.36 17.04
C ASN A 163 -5.27 -1.49 16.06
N CYS A 164 -5.77 -2.71 16.27
CA CYS A 164 -5.47 -3.87 15.44
C CYS A 164 -6.65 -4.86 15.49
N TRP A 165 -7.67 -4.62 14.66
CA TRP A 165 -8.88 -5.44 14.66
C TRP A 165 -8.63 -6.94 14.38
N PRO A 166 -7.62 -7.36 13.56
CA PRO A 166 -7.36 -8.79 13.38
C PRO A 166 -6.94 -9.48 14.66
N ARG A 167 -6.18 -8.79 15.53
CA ARG A 167 -5.74 -9.32 16.81
C ARG A 167 -6.86 -9.26 17.85
N ASP A 168 -7.58 -8.15 17.88
CA ASP A 168 -8.46 -7.85 19.01
C ASP A 168 -9.89 -8.39 18.80
N TRP A 169 -10.35 -8.59 17.56
CA TRP A 169 -11.71 -9.07 17.27
C TRP A 169 -11.77 -10.51 16.77
N LEU A 170 -10.86 -10.90 15.85
CA LEU A 170 -10.95 -12.21 15.21
C LEU A 170 -10.87 -13.38 16.20
N PRO A 171 -10.04 -13.33 17.26
CA PRO A 171 -10.03 -14.38 18.29
C PRO A 171 -11.34 -14.49 19.10
N LEU A 172 -12.14 -13.43 19.15
CA LEU A 172 -13.43 -13.45 19.85
C LEU A 172 -14.50 -14.16 19.00
N ASP A 173 -14.52 -13.90 17.70
CA ASP A 173 -15.52 -14.46 16.76
C ASP A 173 -15.09 -15.82 16.16
N CYS A 174 -13.78 -16.10 16.17
CA CYS A 174 -13.16 -17.30 15.59
C CYS A 174 -12.02 -17.78 16.52
N PRO A 175 -12.31 -18.33 17.72
CA PRO A 175 -11.31 -18.55 18.77
C PRO A 175 -10.18 -19.53 18.43
N TYR A 176 -10.39 -20.40 17.44
CA TYR A 176 -9.45 -21.45 17.03
C TYR A 176 -8.59 -21.07 15.82
N VAL A 177 -8.56 -19.79 15.44
CA VAL A 177 -7.67 -19.32 14.36
C VAL A 177 -6.39 -18.72 14.92
N ARG A 178 -5.26 -19.04 14.29
CA ARG A 178 -3.99 -18.35 14.54
C ARG A 178 -3.89 -17.15 13.60
N VAL A 179 -3.66 -15.96 14.17
CA VAL A 179 -3.63 -14.70 13.42
C VAL A 179 -2.20 -14.27 13.19
N ILE A 180 -1.81 -14.12 11.92
CA ILE A 180 -0.43 -13.80 11.53
C ILE A 180 -0.43 -12.54 10.67
N ALA A 181 0.50 -11.62 10.91
CA ALA A 181 0.69 -10.45 10.08
C ALA A 181 2.08 -10.43 9.46
N ILE A 182 2.12 -10.29 8.14
CA ILE A 182 3.35 -10.00 7.41
C ILE A 182 3.44 -8.50 7.18
N SER A 183 4.53 -7.91 7.62
CA SER A 183 4.87 -6.51 7.36
C SER A 183 6.07 -6.39 6.44
N TYR A 184 6.07 -5.42 5.53
CA TYR A 184 7.20 -5.13 4.67
C TYR A 184 7.45 -3.63 4.56
N SER A 185 8.72 -3.24 4.54
CA SER A 185 9.09 -1.84 4.34
C SER A 185 8.66 -1.34 2.95
N THR A 186 8.41 -0.04 2.81
CA THR A 186 8.17 0.60 1.51
C THR A 186 9.00 1.86 1.39
N ASP A 187 9.36 2.27 0.17
CA ASP A 187 10.03 3.55 -0.02
C ASP A 187 9.10 4.68 0.48
N PRO A 188 9.54 5.52 1.45
CA PRO A 188 8.74 6.65 1.92
C PRO A 188 8.39 7.63 0.79
N TYR A 189 9.18 7.65 -0.29
CA TYR A 189 8.98 8.45 -1.49
C TYR A 189 8.60 7.58 -2.69
N LEU A 190 7.29 7.37 -2.90
CA LEU A 190 6.79 6.66 -4.09
C LEU A 190 7.20 7.34 -5.40
N TRP A 191 7.27 8.67 -5.39
CA TRP A 191 7.97 9.50 -6.37
C TRP A 191 9.11 10.20 -5.64
N ARG A 192 10.32 9.71 -5.84
CA ARG A 192 11.55 10.19 -5.23
C ARG A 192 12.18 11.26 -6.12
N PRO A 193 12.45 12.47 -5.60
CA PRO A 193 13.23 13.46 -6.33
C PRO A 193 14.57 12.88 -6.78
N ILE A 194 15.00 13.17 -8.00
CA ILE A 194 16.21 12.57 -8.59
C ILE A 194 17.51 12.91 -7.83
N TRP A 195 17.51 13.99 -7.05
CA TRP A 195 18.64 14.43 -6.23
C TRP A 195 18.72 13.74 -4.87
N LEU A 196 17.72 12.93 -4.49
CA LEU A 196 17.79 12.12 -3.27
C LEU A 196 18.37 10.74 -3.56
N SER A 197 19.29 10.29 -2.71
CA SER A 197 19.87 8.95 -2.77
C SER A 197 18.79 7.87 -2.80
N LYS A 198 18.96 6.86 -3.66
CA LYS A 198 18.03 5.74 -3.78
C LYS A 198 18.42 4.65 -2.78
N PRO A 199 17.52 4.22 -1.87
CA PRO A 199 17.80 3.08 -1.00
C PRO A 199 17.89 1.79 -1.85
N VAL A 200 18.75 0.86 -1.43
CA VAL A 200 18.77 -0.50 -1.99
C VAL A 200 17.50 -1.21 -1.53
N ARG A 201 16.75 -1.78 -2.47
CA ARG A 201 15.47 -2.45 -2.22
C ARG A 201 15.34 -3.66 -3.13
N THR A 202 14.79 -4.73 -2.58
CA THR A 202 14.50 -5.98 -3.29
C THR A 202 13.16 -5.93 -4.00
N THR A 203 13.01 -6.77 -5.03
CA THR A 203 11.80 -6.86 -5.86
C THR A 203 10.64 -7.55 -5.11
N MET A 204 9.43 -7.45 -5.65
CA MET A 204 8.27 -8.22 -5.18
C MET A 204 8.54 -9.72 -5.26
N ASN A 205 9.27 -10.17 -6.28
CA ASN A 205 9.65 -11.57 -6.45
C ASN A 205 10.53 -12.07 -5.29
N ASP A 206 11.62 -11.34 -5.00
CA ASP A 206 12.55 -11.67 -3.92
C ASP A 206 11.87 -11.64 -2.54
N ARG A 207 11.04 -10.62 -2.31
CA ARG A 207 10.31 -10.49 -1.05
C ARG A 207 9.22 -11.54 -0.89
N GLY A 208 8.63 -12.03 -1.98
CA GLY A 208 7.72 -13.17 -1.93
C GLY A 208 8.41 -14.43 -1.39
N LEU A 209 9.66 -14.67 -1.80
CA LEU A 209 10.47 -15.78 -1.26
C LEU A 209 10.84 -15.56 0.22
N GLU A 210 11.21 -14.32 0.59
CA GLU A 210 11.47 -13.95 1.99
C GLU A 210 10.23 -14.18 2.87
N MET A 211 9.05 -13.77 2.40
CA MET A 211 7.77 -13.98 3.11
C MET A 211 7.47 -15.47 3.29
N ILE A 212 7.65 -16.29 2.25
CA ILE A 212 7.48 -17.75 2.36
C ILE A 212 8.44 -18.35 3.39
N SER A 213 9.70 -17.94 3.38
CA SER A 213 10.68 -18.44 4.35
C SER A 213 10.27 -18.10 5.78
N LEU A 214 9.82 -16.87 6.03
CA LEU A 214 9.34 -16.44 7.35
C LEU A 214 8.06 -17.18 7.78
N LEU A 215 7.13 -17.43 6.85
CA LEU A 215 5.92 -18.21 7.11
C LEU A 215 6.23 -19.65 7.49
N ARG A 216 7.19 -20.29 6.81
CA ARG A 216 7.65 -21.64 7.17
C ARG A 216 8.29 -21.69 8.56
N ASN A 217 9.03 -20.66 8.95
CA ASN A 217 9.65 -20.59 10.28
C ASN A 217 8.61 -20.57 11.41
N VAL A 218 7.41 -20.05 11.15
CA VAL A 218 6.27 -20.11 12.08
C VAL A 218 5.29 -21.25 11.76
N GLN A 219 5.75 -22.25 10.99
CA GLN A 219 5.01 -23.48 10.66
C GLN A 219 3.68 -23.24 9.91
N VAL A 220 3.57 -22.16 9.14
CA VAL A 220 2.41 -21.97 8.24
C VAL A 220 2.43 -23.01 7.14
N GLY A 221 1.24 -23.51 6.80
CA GLY A 221 1.05 -24.62 5.85
C GLY A 221 0.95 -25.99 6.51
N GLN A 222 0.83 -26.07 7.85
CA GLN A 222 0.40 -27.28 8.55
C GLN A 222 -1.13 -27.33 8.74
N HIS A 223 -1.77 -26.16 8.84
CA HIS A 223 -3.22 -26.00 8.94
C HIS A 223 -3.76 -25.37 7.65
N PRO A 224 -5.08 -25.48 7.39
CA PRO A 224 -5.78 -24.63 6.44
C PRO A 224 -5.38 -23.15 6.56
N ILE A 225 -5.29 -22.45 5.44
CA ILE A 225 -4.87 -21.04 5.37
C ILE A 225 -5.95 -20.19 4.73
N THR A 226 -6.28 -19.08 5.40
CA THR A 226 -7.05 -17.98 4.84
C THR A 226 -6.17 -16.74 4.71
N TRP A 227 -6.06 -16.16 3.52
CA TRP A 227 -5.23 -14.99 3.26
C TRP A 227 -6.06 -13.71 3.24
N VAL A 228 -5.53 -12.64 3.80
CA VAL A 228 -6.17 -11.31 3.78
C VAL A 228 -5.18 -10.26 3.30
N GLY A 229 -5.43 -9.71 2.12
CA GLY A 229 -4.51 -8.79 1.45
C GLY A 229 -5.14 -7.45 1.16
N HIS A 230 -4.49 -6.36 1.57
CA HIS A 230 -4.89 -5.01 1.17
C HIS A 230 -3.94 -4.45 0.10
N SER A 231 -4.49 -3.89 -0.98
CA SER A 231 -3.72 -3.20 -2.01
C SER A 231 -2.57 -4.08 -2.51
N LYS A 232 -1.32 -3.58 -2.52
CA LYS A 232 -0.15 -4.38 -2.89
C LYS A 232 0.05 -5.65 -2.04
N GLY A 233 -0.44 -5.71 -0.81
CA GLY A 233 -0.41 -6.93 0.00
C GLY A 233 -1.13 -8.10 -0.66
N GLY A 234 -2.20 -7.85 -1.42
CA GLY A 234 -2.86 -8.88 -2.22
C GLY A 234 -2.01 -9.41 -3.38
N LEU A 235 -1.13 -8.58 -3.96
CA LEU A 235 -0.18 -9.04 -4.97
C LEU A 235 0.92 -9.91 -4.35
N PHE A 236 1.34 -9.61 -3.11
CA PHE A 236 2.24 -10.49 -2.37
C PHE A 236 1.61 -11.86 -2.08
N ILE A 237 0.31 -11.93 -1.74
CA ILE A 237 -0.40 -13.22 -1.62
C ILE A 237 -0.29 -14.01 -2.92
N LYS A 238 -0.56 -13.38 -4.08
CA LYS A 238 -0.41 -14.06 -5.37
C LYS A 238 1.02 -14.56 -5.61
N GLN A 239 2.00 -13.70 -5.35
CA GLN A 239 3.41 -14.05 -5.55
C GLN A 239 3.84 -15.22 -4.65
N ILE A 240 3.36 -15.24 -3.41
CA ILE A 240 3.57 -16.34 -2.47
C ILE A 240 2.96 -17.64 -3.01
N LEU A 241 1.72 -17.59 -3.49
CA LEU A 241 1.04 -18.79 -3.99
C LEU A 241 1.64 -19.32 -5.31
N VAL A 242 2.11 -18.43 -6.19
CA VAL A 242 2.86 -18.82 -7.40
C VAL A 242 4.16 -19.53 -7.01
N HIS A 243 4.96 -18.93 -6.13
CA HIS A 243 6.20 -19.54 -5.64
C HIS A 243 5.96 -20.89 -4.94
N ALA A 244 4.92 -20.96 -4.11
CA ALA A 244 4.54 -22.19 -3.42
C ALA A 244 4.14 -23.30 -4.40
N ASN A 245 3.44 -22.95 -5.47
CA ASN A 245 3.03 -23.91 -6.51
C ASN A 245 4.23 -24.44 -7.32
N GLU A 246 5.27 -23.63 -7.52
CA GLU A 246 6.47 -23.99 -8.28
C GLU A 246 7.51 -24.81 -7.47
N ASN A 247 7.40 -24.86 -6.14
CA ASN A 247 8.38 -25.51 -5.28
C ASN A 247 7.74 -26.54 -4.33
N GLN A 248 8.14 -27.81 -4.49
CA GLN A 248 7.64 -28.95 -3.71
C GLN A 248 7.80 -28.76 -2.19
N GLN A 249 8.86 -28.09 -1.72
CA GLN A 249 9.11 -27.86 -0.29
C GLN A 249 8.12 -26.89 0.37
N THR A 250 7.47 -26.06 -0.45
CA THR A 250 6.52 -25.02 -0.03
C THR A 250 5.11 -25.30 -0.56
N HIS A 251 4.91 -26.42 -1.23
CA HIS A 251 3.67 -26.75 -1.92
C HIS A 251 2.48 -26.88 -0.94
N ASN A 252 2.77 -27.25 0.30
CA ASN A 252 1.79 -27.28 1.37
C ASN A 252 1.08 -25.93 1.59
N ILE A 253 1.73 -24.80 1.27
CA ILE A 253 1.12 -23.46 1.37
C ILE A 253 -0.05 -23.33 0.39
N ILE A 254 0.10 -23.75 -0.87
CA ILE A 254 -1.00 -23.68 -1.84
C ILE A 254 -2.05 -24.77 -1.56
N THR A 255 -1.65 -26.00 -1.25
CA THR A 255 -2.61 -27.09 -1.01
C THR A 255 -3.47 -26.87 0.23
N ASN A 256 -2.92 -26.21 1.26
CA ASN A 256 -3.68 -25.84 2.46
C ASN A 256 -4.36 -24.48 2.34
N THR A 257 -4.18 -23.72 1.26
CA THR A 257 -4.96 -22.50 1.07
C THR A 257 -6.42 -22.87 0.81
N ARG A 258 -7.33 -22.29 1.59
CA ARG A 258 -8.78 -22.51 1.50
C ARG A 258 -9.57 -21.22 1.27
N GLY A 259 -9.05 -20.07 1.72
CA GLY A 259 -9.72 -18.78 1.58
C GLY A 259 -8.78 -17.64 1.19
N ILE A 260 -9.27 -16.68 0.40
CA ILE A 260 -8.56 -15.44 0.07
C ILE A 260 -9.53 -14.26 0.08
N LEU A 261 -9.21 -13.24 0.88
CA LEU A 261 -9.95 -11.99 0.98
C LEU A 261 -9.10 -10.81 0.48
N PHE A 262 -9.53 -10.16 -0.58
CA PHE A 262 -8.84 -9.02 -1.16
C PHE A 262 -9.54 -7.69 -0.86
N TYR A 263 -8.81 -6.74 -0.28
CA TYR A 263 -9.24 -5.35 -0.14
C TYR A 263 -8.52 -4.47 -1.16
N SER A 264 -9.23 -4.01 -2.18
CA SER A 264 -8.74 -3.02 -3.15
C SER A 264 -7.40 -3.38 -3.80
N VAL A 265 -7.25 -4.61 -4.25
CA VAL A 265 -5.98 -5.11 -4.79
C VAL A 265 -5.87 -4.76 -6.28
N PRO A 266 -4.79 -4.09 -6.73
CA PRO A 266 -4.61 -3.73 -8.14
C PRO A 266 -4.14 -4.94 -8.97
N HIS A 267 -5.02 -5.91 -9.21
CA HIS A 267 -4.70 -7.16 -9.91
C HIS A 267 -4.15 -6.95 -11.32
N ASN A 268 -4.54 -5.87 -12.01
CA ASN A 268 -4.05 -5.49 -13.34
C ASN A 268 -3.19 -4.20 -13.32
N GLY A 269 -2.64 -3.84 -12.16
CA GLY A 269 -1.86 -2.62 -11.94
C GLY A 269 -2.70 -1.43 -11.47
N SER A 270 -2.06 -0.30 -11.21
CA SER A 270 -2.73 0.92 -10.74
C SER A 270 -2.54 2.08 -11.72
N PRO A 271 -3.62 2.79 -12.13
CA PRO A 271 -3.49 4.02 -12.90
C PRO A 271 -2.58 5.06 -12.24
N LEU A 272 -2.55 5.08 -10.90
CA LEU A 272 -1.67 5.94 -10.12
C LEU A 272 -0.19 5.66 -10.43
N ALA A 273 0.19 4.41 -10.62
CA ALA A 273 1.56 4.01 -10.91
C ALA A 273 2.05 4.50 -12.28
N ASN A 274 1.14 4.76 -13.20
CA ASN A 274 1.46 5.27 -14.54
C ASN A 274 1.87 6.75 -14.53
N ILE A 275 1.55 7.49 -13.46
CA ILE A 275 1.86 8.92 -13.35
C ILE A 275 3.38 9.12 -13.29
N LYS A 276 3.92 9.77 -14.32
CA LYS A 276 5.31 10.23 -14.39
C LYS A 276 5.36 11.70 -13.98
N LEU A 277 6.21 12.02 -13.00
CA LEU A 277 6.40 13.39 -12.54
C LEU A 277 7.79 13.89 -12.98
N PRO A 278 7.90 15.10 -13.58
CA PRO A 278 9.19 15.67 -13.97
C PRO A 278 10.12 15.78 -12.77
N LEU A 279 11.39 15.37 -12.92
CA LEU A 279 12.41 15.37 -11.86
C LEU A 279 12.15 14.39 -10.69
N PHE A 280 11.21 13.45 -10.82
CA PHE A 280 11.01 12.37 -9.85
C PHE A 280 11.12 11.00 -10.51
N LYS A 281 11.81 10.08 -9.84
CA LYS A 281 11.84 8.65 -10.16
C LYS A 281 10.83 7.90 -9.31
N ARG A 282 10.13 6.95 -9.91
CA ARG A 282 9.22 6.05 -9.18
C ARG A 282 10.03 5.10 -8.30
N SER A 283 9.56 4.82 -7.09
CA SER A 283 10.07 3.72 -6.25
C SER A 283 9.93 2.37 -6.97
N ILE A 284 10.73 1.36 -6.58
CA ILE A 284 10.56 -0.01 -7.09
C ILE A 284 9.13 -0.48 -6.83
N GLU A 285 8.58 -0.14 -5.67
CA GLU A 285 7.23 -0.54 -5.30
C GLU A 285 6.15 -0.02 -6.22
N LEU A 286 6.31 1.20 -6.73
CA LEU A 286 5.37 1.83 -7.65
C LEU A 286 5.63 1.38 -9.10
N GLN A 287 6.88 1.09 -9.48
CA GLN A 287 7.21 0.54 -10.79
C GLN A 287 6.56 -0.83 -11.00
N GLU A 288 6.56 -1.67 -9.96
CA GLU A 288 5.90 -2.98 -9.95
C GLU A 288 4.37 -2.91 -9.95
N LEU A 289 3.78 -1.71 -9.92
CA LEU A 289 2.32 -1.50 -9.99
C LEU A 289 1.89 -0.84 -11.30
N VAL A 290 2.81 -0.59 -12.23
CA VAL A 290 2.52 0.05 -13.51
C VAL A 290 1.60 -0.86 -14.32
N ASN A 291 0.51 -0.30 -14.84
CA ASN A 291 -0.39 -1.03 -15.72
C ASN A 291 0.41 -1.56 -16.91
N ASP A 292 0.03 -2.74 -17.38
CA ASP A 292 0.63 -3.36 -18.55
C ASP A 292 2.14 -3.66 -18.41
N SER A 293 2.66 -3.66 -17.18
CA SER A 293 3.94 -4.29 -16.90
C SER A 293 3.82 -5.80 -17.12
N GLN A 294 4.82 -6.38 -17.81
CA GLN A 294 4.87 -7.81 -18.07
C GLN A 294 4.82 -8.63 -16.77
N ASP A 295 5.40 -8.10 -15.68
CA ASP A 295 5.46 -8.77 -14.39
C ASP A 295 4.08 -8.93 -13.75
N ILE A 296 3.26 -7.86 -13.67
CA ILE A 296 1.90 -7.96 -13.10
C ILE A 296 1.01 -8.83 -13.97
N GLN A 297 1.07 -8.67 -15.30
CA GLN A 297 0.24 -9.46 -16.20
C GLN A 297 0.59 -10.95 -16.12
N LYS A 298 1.89 -11.29 -16.07
CA LYS A 298 2.35 -12.67 -15.86
C LYS A 298 1.87 -13.20 -14.52
N LEU A 299 2.05 -12.44 -13.43
CA LEU A 299 1.60 -12.84 -12.10
C LEU A 299 0.09 -13.09 -12.06
N GLN A 300 -0.70 -12.19 -12.65
CA GLN A 300 -2.16 -12.33 -12.73
C GLN A 300 -2.57 -13.57 -13.52
N LYS A 301 -1.95 -13.80 -14.69
CA LYS A 301 -2.23 -14.97 -15.52
C LYS A 301 -1.92 -16.27 -14.79
N THR A 302 -0.71 -16.40 -14.24
CA THR A 302 -0.30 -17.63 -13.52
C THR A 302 -1.17 -17.85 -12.28
N PHE A 303 -1.50 -16.79 -11.54
CA PHE A 303 -2.41 -16.91 -10.41
C PHE A 303 -3.81 -17.39 -10.83
N TYR A 304 -4.36 -16.85 -11.93
CA TYR A 304 -5.64 -17.29 -12.48
C TYR A 304 -5.64 -18.77 -12.86
N GLU A 305 -4.54 -19.26 -13.48
CA GLU A 305 -4.36 -20.68 -13.81
C GLU A 305 -4.34 -21.57 -12.56
N ILE A 306 -3.61 -21.16 -11.50
CA ILE A 306 -3.59 -21.88 -10.23
C ILE A 306 -4.99 -21.94 -9.59
N MET A 307 -5.74 -20.84 -9.61
CA MET A 307 -7.10 -20.79 -9.04
C MET A 307 -8.10 -21.63 -9.85
N ASN A 308 -7.93 -21.74 -11.17
CA ASN A 308 -8.78 -22.61 -11.99
C ASN A 308 -8.61 -24.10 -11.69
N ILE A 309 -7.41 -24.50 -11.24
CA ILE A 309 -7.11 -25.86 -10.79
C ILE A 309 -7.66 -26.05 -9.36
N ASN A 310 -7.50 -25.04 -8.50
CA ASN A 310 -7.90 -25.08 -7.10
C ASN A 310 -9.26 -24.41 -6.85
N ARG A 311 -10.31 -24.90 -7.53
CA ARG A 311 -11.65 -24.29 -7.51
C ARG A 311 -12.34 -24.31 -6.14
N GLN A 312 -11.84 -25.12 -5.22
CA GLN A 312 -12.30 -25.18 -3.83
C GLN A 312 -11.87 -23.97 -3.00
N ILE A 313 -10.89 -23.18 -3.46
CA ILE A 313 -10.45 -21.97 -2.76
C ILE A 313 -11.52 -20.89 -2.89
N GLN A 314 -12.09 -20.48 -1.77
CA GLN A 314 -13.04 -19.37 -1.75
C GLN A 314 -12.30 -18.04 -1.89
N VAL A 315 -12.70 -17.22 -2.85
CA VAL A 315 -12.11 -15.88 -3.07
C VAL A 315 -13.20 -14.82 -3.00
N LYS A 316 -13.00 -13.83 -2.12
CA LYS A 316 -13.87 -12.66 -1.99
C LYS A 316 -13.05 -11.38 -2.17
N SER A 317 -13.58 -10.43 -2.94
CA SER A 317 -12.88 -9.19 -3.27
C SER A 317 -13.75 -7.96 -3.02
N PHE A 318 -13.20 -6.96 -2.34
CA PHE A 318 -13.83 -5.67 -2.10
C PHE A 318 -13.15 -4.59 -2.92
N ILE A 319 -13.95 -3.81 -3.65
CA ILE A 319 -13.50 -2.70 -4.48
C ILE A 319 -13.92 -1.37 -3.83
N GLU A 320 -12.99 -0.42 -3.74
CA GLU A 320 -13.31 0.94 -3.32
C GLU A 320 -14.12 1.68 -4.40
N THR A 321 -15.19 2.36 -4.01
CA THR A 321 -15.99 3.18 -4.94
C THR A 321 -15.87 4.69 -4.69
N LYS A 322 -15.18 5.12 -3.62
CA LYS A 322 -14.86 6.54 -3.36
C LYS A 322 -13.41 6.88 -3.69
N LEU A 323 -13.19 8.13 -4.12
CA LEU A 323 -11.85 8.68 -4.33
C LEU A 323 -11.09 8.80 -3.02
N THR A 324 -9.78 8.57 -3.09
CA THR A 324 -8.87 8.69 -1.94
C THR A 324 -8.14 10.01 -1.97
N LEU A 325 -8.15 10.76 -0.86
CA LEU A 325 -7.37 11.98 -0.75
C LEU A 325 -5.87 11.68 -0.60
N MET A 326 -5.10 11.98 -1.65
CA MET A 326 -3.64 11.93 -1.66
C MET A 326 -3.04 13.34 -1.57
N LYS A 327 -2.62 13.73 -0.37
CA LYS A 327 -2.14 15.09 -0.05
C LYS A 327 -3.19 16.16 -0.42
N LEU A 328 -3.16 16.63 -1.67
CA LEU A 328 -4.01 17.72 -2.18
C LEU A 328 -4.98 17.27 -3.28
N ILE A 329 -4.89 16.02 -3.77
CA ILE A 329 -5.67 15.55 -4.93
C ILE A 329 -6.47 14.31 -4.54
N TYR A 330 -7.74 14.26 -4.93
CA TYR A 330 -8.57 13.06 -4.84
C TYR A 330 -8.32 12.17 -6.05
N LEU A 331 -7.82 10.96 -5.81
CA LEU A 331 -7.47 10.01 -6.86
C LEU A 331 -8.15 8.68 -6.59
N ARG A 332 -8.55 8.01 -7.68
CA ARG A 332 -8.92 6.59 -7.63
C ARG A 332 -7.64 5.78 -7.68
N ILE A 333 -7.34 5.08 -6.59
CA ILE A 333 -6.07 4.36 -6.45
C ILE A 333 -6.11 3.10 -7.30
N VAL A 334 -7.19 2.34 -7.24
CA VAL A 334 -7.41 1.17 -8.10
C VAL A 334 -8.69 1.40 -8.91
N SER A 335 -8.63 1.15 -10.22
CA SER A 335 -9.83 1.14 -11.06
C SER A 335 -10.64 -0.12 -10.78
N ILE A 336 -11.96 -0.07 -10.96
CA ILE A 336 -12.83 -1.25 -10.77
C ILE A 336 -12.34 -2.41 -11.63
N GLN A 337 -11.95 -2.15 -12.88
CA GLN A 337 -11.41 -3.15 -13.81
C GLN A 337 -10.08 -3.76 -13.36
N SER A 338 -9.28 -3.03 -12.58
CA SER A 338 -8.05 -3.58 -12.03
C SER A 338 -8.27 -4.29 -10.68
N ALA A 339 -9.32 -3.89 -9.94
CA ALA A 339 -9.66 -4.49 -8.66
C ALA A 339 -10.43 -5.82 -8.78
N ASP A 340 -10.96 -6.15 -9.95
CA ASP A 340 -11.59 -7.44 -10.23
C ASP A 340 -10.53 -8.48 -10.67
N PRO A 341 -10.33 -9.59 -9.92
CA PRO A 341 -9.42 -10.66 -10.32
C PRO A 341 -9.97 -11.53 -11.46
N GLY A 342 -11.26 -11.39 -11.82
CA GLY A 342 -11.94 -12.15 -12.87
C GLY A 342 -12.68 -13.41 -12.37
N PHE A 343 -12.63 -13.71 -11.07
CA PHE A 343 -13.27 -14.88 -10.44
C PHE A 343 -13.55 -14.63 -8.94
N GLY A 344 -14.30 -15.54 -8.30
CA GLY A 344 -14.73 -15.37 -6.92
C GLY A 344 -15.78 -14.27 -6.74
N ASP A 345 -16.18 -14.01 -5.49
CA ASP A 345 -17.18 -12.99 -5.19
C ASP A 345 -16.56 -11.59 -5.24
N LEU A 346 -17.36 -10.62 -5.68
CA LEU A 346 -16.93 -9.24 -5.88
C LEU A 346 -17.97 -8.27 -5.35
N TYR A 347 -17.52 -7.34 -4.50
CA TYR A 347 -18.39 -6.34 -3.89
C TYR A 347 -17.81 -4.94 -4.04
N GLY A 348 -18.62 -4.00 -4.52
CA GLY A 348 -18.30 -2.58 -4.52
C GLY A 348 -18.69 -1.94 -3.19
N VAL A 349 -17.74 -1.31 -2.49
CA VAL A 349 -17.96 -0.74 -1.16
C VAL A 349 -17.71 0.77 -1.19
N PRO A 350 -18.61 1.59 -0.61
CA PRO A 350 -18.56 3.06 -0.65
C PRO A 350 -17.60 3.66 0.36
N LEU A 351 -16.37 3.17 0.33
CA LEU A 351 -15.23 3.64 1.09
C LEU A 351 -14.11 4.03 0.13
N ASP A 352 -13.13 4.77 0.66
CA ASP A 352 -11.90 5.05 -0.05
C ASP A 352 -10.88 3.91 0.15
N HIS A 353 -9.79 3.96 -0.60
CA HIS A 353 -8.76 2.92 -0.60
C HIS A 353 -8.06 2.74 0.76
N ARG A 354 -8.12 3.75 1.66
CA ARG A 354 -7.50 3.67 3.00
C ARG A 354 -8.44 3.05 4.02
N ASN A 355 -9.74 3.27 3.88
CA ASN A 355 -10.76 2.85 4.83
C ASN A 355 -11.40 1.50 4.48
N ILE A 356 -11.25 1.04 3.24
CA ILE A 356 -11.81 -0.23 2.74
C ILE A 356 -11.36 -1.48 3.52
N CYS A 357 -10.22 -1.43 4.21
CA CYS A 357 -9.69 -2.51 5.06
C CYS A 357 -9.83 -2.24 6.57
N LYS A 358 -10.66 -1.25 6.93
CA LYS A 358 -10.84 -0.74 8.29
C LYS A 358 -12.30 -0.84 8.70
N PRO A 359 -12.76 -2.03 9.11
CA PRO A 359 -14.13 -2.21 9.55
C PRO A 359 -14.39 -1.31 10.76
N LYS A 360 -15.59 -0.73 10.82
CA LYS A 360 -15.96 0.23 11.87
C LYS A 360 -16.18 -0.44 13.23
N ASN A 361 -16.66 -1.68 13.21
CA ASN A 361 -16.94 -2.52 14.37
C ASN A 361 -17.07 -3.98 13.90
N ARG A 362 -17.28 -4.91 14.83
CA ARG A 362 -17.51 -6.33 14.55
C ARG A 362 -18.75 -6.58 13.68
N ASN A 363 -19.73 -5.69 13.65
CA ASN A 363 -20.92 -5.83 12.79
C ASN A 363 -20.73 -5.29 11.37
N CYS A 364 -19.55 -4.76 11.04
CA CYS A 364 -19.28 -4.19 9.73
C CYS A 364 -19.20 -5.30 8.68
N PHE A 365 -19.88 -5.09 7.54
CA PHE A 365 -19.87 -5.99 6.38
C PHE A 365 -18.46 -6.51 6.03
N LEU A 366 -17.47 -5.62 5.96
CA LEU A 366 -16.08 -5.97 5.61
C LEU A 366 -15.47 -7.04 6.54
N TYR A 367 -15.84 -7.01 7.81
CA TYR A 367 -15.35 -7.96 8.83
C TYR A 367 -16.20 -9.22 8.84
N GLN A 368 -17.52 -9.08 8.79
CA GLN A 368 -18.46 -10.19 8.78
C GLN A 368 -18.24 -11.13 7.59
N GLU A 369 -17.88 -10.59 6.41
CA GLU A 369 -17.54 -11.43 5.25
C GLU A 369 -16.31 -12.33 5.48
N LEU A 370 -15.34 -11.88 6.27
CA LEU A 370 -14.18 -12.70 6.68
C LEU A 370 -14.60 -13.78 7.68
N VAL A 371 -15.36 -13.39 8.71
CA VAL A 371 -15.87 -14.32 9.73
C VAL A 371 -16.71 -15.42 9.08
N ASN A 372 -17.63 -15.05 8.19
CA ASN A 372 -18.49 -15.98 7.46
C ASN A 372 -17.66 -16.94 6.59
N MET A 373 -16.62 -16.44 5.90
CA MET A 373 -15.72 -17.29 5.12
C MET A 373 -15.03 -18.33 6.02
N ILE A 374 -14.42 -17.89 7.13
CA ILE A 374 -13.72 -18.77 8.07
C ILE A 374 -14.67 -19.84 8.63
N GLN A 375 -15.88 -19.44 9.04
CA GLN A 375 -16.88 -20.35 9.58
C GLN A 375 -17.37 -21.37 8.53
N SER A 376 -17.62 -20.95 7.29
CA SER A 376 -17.99 -21.89 6.22
C SER A 376 -16.88 -22.91 5.94
N LEU A 377 -15.62 -22.48 5.94
CA LEU A 377 -14.48 -23.35 5.69
C LEU A 377 -14.27 -24.35 6.84
N LYS A 378 -14.58 -23.94 8.08
CA LYS A 378 -14.60 -24.84 9.24
C LYS A 378 -15.62 -25.97 9.05
N GLN A 379 -16.83 -25.65 8.60
CA GLN A 379 -17.90 -26.65 8.39
C GLN A 379 -17.51 -27.67 7.32
N SER A 380 -16.99 -27.23 6.17
CA SER A 380 -16.57 -28.13 5.09
C SER A 380 -15.43 -29.06 5.50
N THR A 381 -14.52 -28.62 6.38
CA THR A 381 -13.42 -29.46 6.86
C THR A 381 -13.92 -30.60 7.77
N VAL A 382 -14.97 -30.35 8.57
CA VAL A 382 -15.56 -31.37 9.43
C VAL A 382 -16.26 -32.45 8.60
N GLU A 383 -16.98 -32.05 7.54
CA GLU A 383 -17.67 -32.98 6.63
C GLU A 383 -16.71 -33.87 5.82
N GLU A 384 -15.49 -33.40 5.50
CA GLU A 384 -14.47 -34.23 4.84
C GLU A 384 -13.86 -35.31 5.76
N THR A 385 -14.04 -35.21 7.09
CA THR A 385 -13.44 -36.11 8.09
C THR A 385 -14.40 -37.14 8.69
N VAL A 386 -15.69 -37.06 8.37
CA VAL A 386 -16.75 -38.02 8.76
C VAL A 386 -17.08 -38.91 7.58
#